data_AF-A0A497NW13-F1
#
_entry.id   AF-A0A497NW13-F1
#
_cell.length_a   1.000
_cell.length_b   1.000
_cell.length_c   1.000
_cell.angle_alpha   90.00
_cell.angle_beta   90.00
_cell.angle_gamma   90.00
#
_symmetry.space_group_name_H-M   'P 1'
#
loop_
_entity.id
_entity.type
_entity.pdbx_description
1 polymer ?
#
loop_
_entity_poly.entity_id
_entity_poly.type
_entity_poly.pdbx_seq_one_letter_code
_entity_poly.pdbx_strand_id
1 'polypeptide(L)'
;MSQQLTVIMSRAVSEVRITSSWLVDDPGYARVFIFVEPNHSDYWLWFKGKYPHWAQVALKHKVKYVDSVCPEFPTKKNLLDWLSDVLNLSHGERNLLQLCVGFESCHNS
;
A
#
# COMPACT_ATOMS: atom_id res chain seq x y z
N MET A 1 -5.43 12.45 1.69
CA MET A 1 -4.98 11.59 2.80
C MET A 1 -6.10 10.64 3.15
N SER A 2 -5.92 9.34 2.88
CA SER A 2 -6.97 8.35 3.11
C SER A 2 -6.91 7.79 4.53
N GLN A 3 -7.89 8.16 5.37
CA GLN A 3 -8.01 7.64 6.73
C GLN A 3 -8.12 6.10 6.74
N GLN A 4 -8.80 5.52 5.74
CA GLN A 4 -8.96 4.08 5.62
C GLN A 4 -7.65 3.34 5.34
N LEU A 5 -6.82 3.87 4.43
CA LEU A 5 -5.50 3.29 4.18
C LEU A 5 -4.67 3.29 5.47
N THR A 6 -4.72 4.39 6.24
CA THR A 6 -4.03 4.48 7.53
C THR A 6 -4.54 3.45 8.53
N VAL A 7 -5.85 3.23 8.63
CA VAL A 7 -6.40 2.18 9.52
C VAL A 7 -5.93 0.79 9.09
N ILE A 8 -5.93 0.49 7.79
CA ILE A 8 -5.48 -0.81 7.26
C ILE A 8 -4.00 -1.03 7.56
N MET A 9 -3.15 -0.02 7.31
CA MET A 9 -1.71 -0.11 7.55
C MET A 9 -1.40 -0.26 9.06
N SER A 10 -2.12 0.47 9.92
CA SER A 10 -1.98 0.36 11.37
C SER A 10 -2.35 -1.04 11.89
N ARG A 11 -3.41 -1.64 11.34
CA ARG A 11 -3.82 -3.01 11.67
C ARG A 11 -2.84 -4.06 11.13
N ALA A 12 -2.26 -3.83 9.96
CA ALA A 12 -1.32 -4.75 9.34
C ALA A 12 -0.05 -4.91 10.19
N VAL A 13 0.50 -3.81 10.69
CA VAL A 13 1.73 -3.79 11.50
C VAL A 13 1.48 -3.06 12.82
N SER A 14 0.86 -3.76 13.76
CA SER A 14 0.54 -3.25 15.10
C SER A 14 1.78 -2.95 15.97
N GLU A 15 2.94 -3.48 15.59
CA GLU A 15 4.23 -3.32 16.26
C GLU A 15 4.80 -1.90 16.08
N VAL A 16 4.40 -1.20 15.02
CA VAL A 16 4.89 0.14 14.68
C VAL A 16 3.73 1.12 14.76
N ARG A 17 3.90 2.19 15.54
CA ARG A 17 2.92 3.28 15.58
C ARG A 17 3.02 4.09 14.29
N ILE A 18 1.93 4.12 13.53
CA ILE A 18 1.80 5.00 12.37
C ILE A 18 0.85 6.16 12.66
N THR A 19 1.09 7.30 12.02
CA THR A 19 0.23 8.50 12.13
C THR A 19 -0.62 8.69 10.89
N SER A 20 -0.10 8.35 9.73
CA SER A 20 -0.71 8.60 8.43
C SER A 20 -0.08 7.69 7.37
N SER A 21 -0.85 7.41 6.33
CA SER A 21 -0.36 6.77 5.11
C SER A 21 -1.18 7.24 3.91
N TRP A 22 -0.54 7.27 2.75
CA TRP A 22 -1.18 7.70 1.50
C TRP A 22 -0.51 7.04 0.30
N LEU A 23 -1.24 6.97 -0.82
CA LEU A 23 -0.65 6.60 -2.09
C LEU A 23 0.19 7.75 -2.64
N VAL A 24 1.39 7.43 -3.08
CA VAL A 24 2.22 8.30 -3.90
C VAL A 24 2.15 7.78 -5.33
N ASP A 25 1.76 8.67 -6.24
CA ASP A 25 1.83 8.45 -7.68
C ASP A 25 2.99 9.31 -8.19
N ASP A 26 4.07 8.65 -8.61
CA ASP A 26 5.30 9.28 -9.06
C ASP A 26 5.41 9.12 -10.59
N PRO A 27 4.92 10.11 -11.37
CA PRO A 27 4.86 10.02 -12.82
C PRO A 27 6.26 10.03 -13.46
N GLY A 28 7.27 10.60 -12.80
CA GLY A 28 8.64 10.65 -13.31
C GLY A 28 9.28 9.26 -13.44
N TYR A 29 8.92 8.35 -12.54
CA TYR A 29 9.37 6.96 -12.54
C TYR A 29 8.26 5.96 -12.91
N ALA A 30 7.08 6.48 -13.28
CA ALA A 30 5.86 5.74 -13.59
C ALA A 30 5.55 4.68 -12.52
N ARG A 31 5.63 5.05 -11.24
CA ARG A 31 5.48 4.12 -10.12
C ARG A 31 4.47 4.63 -9.10
N VAL A 32 3.83 3.68 -8.42
CA VAL A 32 2.91 3.93 -7.34
C VAL A 32 3.34 3.12 -6.12
N PHE A 33 3.36 3.76 -4.95
CA PHE A 33 3.72 3.13 -3.67
C PHE A 33 2.92 3.73 -2.52
N ILE A 34 2.94 3.09 -1.34
CA ILE A 34 2.35 3.65 -0.12
C ILE A 34 3.45 4.26 0.73
N PHE A 35 3.37 5.56 0.99
CA PHE A 35 4.20 6.22 1.98
C PHE A 35 3.55 6.12 3.37
N VAL A 36 4.37 6.00 4.41
CA VAL A 36 3.91 5.80 5.80
C VAL A 36 4.74 6.68 6.72
N GLU A 37 4.05 7.43 7.58
CA GLU A 37 4.69 8.23 8.65
C GLU A 37 4.48 7.58 10.03
N PRO A 38 5.39 7.84 10.98
CA PRO A 38 6.55 8.73 10.88
C PRO A 38 7.78 8.06 10.26
N ASN A 39 7.86 6.73 10.26
CA ASN A 39 9.04 6.01 9.80
C ASN A 39 8.68 5.01 8.70
N HIS A 40 8.78 5.47 7.45
CA HIS A 40 8.47 4.68 6.27
C HIS A 40 9.29 3.39 6.19
N SER A 41 10.60 3.49 6.39
CA SER A 41 11.53 2.36 6.23
C SER A 41 11.32 1.29 7.31
N ASP A 42 11.17 1.71 8.56
CA ASP A 42 10.94 0.81 9.68
C ASP A 42 9.59 0.08 9.54
N TYR A 43 8.53 0.81 9.19
CA TYR A 43 7.23 0.18 8.93
C TYR A 43 7.33 -0.94 7.90
N TRP A 44 8.00 -0.68 6.76
CA TRP A 44 8.12 -1.68 5.71
C TRP A 44 9.03 -2.85 6.09
N LEU A 45 10.05 -2.63 6.91
CA LEU A 45 10.85 -3.72 7.46
C LEU A 45 9.98 -4.68 8.29
N TRP A 46 9.18 -4.14 9.22
CA TRP A 46 8.26 -4.93 10.03
C TRP A 46 7.18 -5.63 9.19
N PHE A 47 6.60 -4.92 8.21
CA PHE A 47 5.63 -5.50 7.28
C PHE A 47 6.21 -6.71 6.56
N LYS A 48 7.42 -6.58 5.99
CA LYS A 48 8.09 -7.66 5.24
C LYS A 48 8.41 -8.85 6.15
N GLY A 49 8.76 -8.61 7.41
CA GLY A 49 8.97 -9.66 8.41
C GLY A 49 7.69 -10.41 8.77
N LYS A 50 6.56 -9.69 8.90
CA LYS A 50 5.26 -10.26 9.29
C LYS A 50 4.56 -11.02 8.17
N TYR A 51 4.76 -10.59 6.92
CA TYR A 51 4.09 -11.16 5.75
C TYR A 51 5.09 -11.82 4.79
N PRO A 52 5.69 -12.98 5.10
CA PRO A 52 6.82 -13.54 4.33
C PRO A 52 6.52 -13.81 2.84
N HIS A 53 5.25 -13.97 2.48
CA HIS A 53 4.82 -14.19 1.08
C HIS A 53 4.59 -12.90 0.29
N TRP A 54 4.81 -11.72 0.88
CA TRP A 54 4.50 -10.43 0.27
C TRP A 54 5.12 -10.26 -1.12
N ALA A 55 6.37 -10.70 -1.30
CA ALA A 55 7.11 -10.55 -2.55
C ALA A 55 6.58 -11.48 -3.64
N GLN A 56 6.23 -12.72 -3.30
CA GLN A 56 5.63 -13.68 -4.23
C GLN A 56 4.27 -13.19 -4.74
N VAL A 57 3.47 -12.59 -3.85
CA VAL A 57 2.20 -11.96 -4.22
C VAL A 57 2.45 -10.70 -5.06
N ALA A 58 3.48 -9.91 -4.76
CA ALA A 58 3.83 -8.71 -5.52
C ALA A 58 4.14 -9.02 -7.00
N LEU A 59 4.83 -10.13 -7.27
CA LEU A 59 5.11 -10.60 -8.63
C LEU A 59 3.82 -10.90 -9.42
N LYS A 60 2.81 -11.51 -8.79
CA LYS A 60 1.49 -11.76 -9.43
C LYS A 60 0.80 -10.46 -9.82
N HIS A 61 1.08 -9.39 -9.08
CA HIS A 61 0.51 -8.05 -9.28
C HIS A 61 1.44 -7.09 -10.04
N LYS A 62 2.42 -7.61 -10.79
CA LYS A 62 3.28 -6.82 -11.70
C LYS A 62 4.11 -5.74 -10.99
N VAL A 63 4.58 -6.02 -9.78
CA VAL A 63 5.52 -5.14 -9.06
C VAL A 63 6.69 -4.74 -9.97
N LYS A 64 7.07 -3.46 -9.91
CA LYS A 64 8.22 -2.92 -10.64
C LYS A 64 9.52 -3.12 -9.87
N TYR A 65 9.50 -2.77 -8.58
CA TYR A 65 10.67 -2.84 -7.71
C TYR A 65 10.30 -3.57 -6.43
N VAL A 66 10.98 -4.70 -6.19
CA VAL A 66 10.85 -5.55 -5.00
C VAL A 66 11.98 -5.26 -4.01
N ASP A 67 13.17 -4.91 -4.51
CA ASP A 67 14.36 -4.69 -3.69
C ASP A 67 14.42 -3.30 -3.05
N SER A 68 13.44 -2.43 -3.34
CA SER A 68 13.24 -1.14 -2.68
C SER A 68 12.72 -1.29 -1.24
N VAL A 69 12.79 -0.20 -0.48
CA VAL A 69 12.28 -0.15 0.91
C VAL A 69 10.82 -0.62 0.97
N CYS A 70 9.99 -0.15 0.06
CA CYS A 70 8.60 -0.56 -0.11
C CYS A 70 8.38 -1.15 -1.51
N PRO A 71 7.35 -1.99 -1.70
CA PRO A 71 7.00 -2.47 -3.03
C PRO A 71 6.39 -1.35 -3.88
N GLU A 72 6.89 -1.22 -5.10
CA GLU A 72 6.49 -0.18 -6.05
C GLU A 72 5.80 -0.81 -7.26
N PHE A 73 4.68 -0.26 -7.70
CA PHE A 73 3.81 -0.85 -8.71
C PHE A 73 3.60 0.08 -9.91
N PRO A 74 3.22 -0.44 -11.08
CA PRO A 74 2.96 0.38 -12.27
C PRO A 74 1.64 1.15 -12.17
N THR A 75 0.68 0.70 -11.36
CA THR A 75 -0.63 1.34 -11.23
C THR A 75 -1.15 1.27 -9.80
N LYS A 76 -2.05 2.22 -9.44
CA LYS A 76 -2.78 2.18 -8.17
C LYS A 76 -3.54 0.86 -7.99
N LYS A 77 -4.18 0.37 -9.05
CA LYS A 77 -4.93 -0.90 -9.01
C LYS A 77 -4.04 -2.08 -8.64
N ASN A 78 -2.88 -2.21 -9.27
CA ASN A 78 -1.95 -3.29 -8.98
C ASN A 78 -1.48 -3.28 -7.53
N LEU A 79 -1.17 -2.09 -7.00
CA LEU A 79 -0.79 -1.92 -5.62
C LEU A 79 -1.92 -2.29 -4.65
N LEU A 80 -3.15 -1.81 -4.87
CA LEU A 80 -4.27 -2.07 -3.97
C LEU A 80 -4.72 -3.54 -4.02
N ASP A 81 -4.67 -4.16 -5.20
CA ASP A 81 -4.95 -5.59 -5.36
C ASP A 81 -3.88 -6.44 -4.65
N TRP A 82 -2.60 -6.07 -4.77
CA TRP A 82 -1.51 -6.68 -4.01
C TRP A 82 -1.70 -6.54 -2.49
N LEU A 83 -1.97 -5.34 -2.00
CA LEU A 83 -2.17 -5.11 -0.56
C LEU A 83 -3.34 -5.94 -0.03
N SER A 84 -4.43 -6.01 -0.80
CA SER A 84 -5.62 -6.80 -0.45
C SER A 84 -5.29 -8.28 -0.31
N ASP A 85 -4.54 -8.84 -1.26
CA ASP A 85 -4.18 -10.25 -1.26
C ASP A 85 -3.14 -10.58 -0.16
N VAL A 86 -2.16 -9.71 0.10
CA VAL A 86 -1.18 -9.93 1.17
C VAL A 86 -1.84 -9.89 2.54
N LEU A 87 -2.77 -8.95 2.76
CA LEU A 87 -3.47 -8.80 4.03
C LEU A 87 -4.70 -9.70 4.16
N ASN A 88 -5.02 -10.48 3.12
CA ASN A 88 -6.26 -11.28 3.02
C ASN A 88 -7.51 -10.45 3.37
N LEU A 89 -7.59 -9.23 2.83
CA LEU A 89 -8.74 -8.35 3.06
C LEU A 89 -10.02 -8.99 2.53
N SER A 90 -11.12 -8.82 3.27
CA SER A 90 -12.44 -9.23 2.79
C SER A 90 -12.84 -8.45 1.54
N HIS A 91 -13.80 -8.98 0.78
CA HIS A 91 -14.33 -8.28 -0.39
C HIS A 91 -14.85 -6.86 -0.05
N GLY A 92 -15.46 -6.70 1.14
CA GLY A 92 -15.92 -5.41 1.64
C GLY A 92 -14.77 -4.44 1.93
N GLU A 93 -13.72 -4.90 2.64
CA GLU A 93 -12.53 -4.07 2.92
C GLU A 93 -11.80 -3.66 1.64
N ARG A 94 -11.69 -4.58 0.66
CA ARG A 94 -11.11 -4.28 -0.65
C ARG A 94 -11.88 -3.19 -1.40
N ASN A 95 -13.20 -3.32 -1.46
CA ASN A 95 -14.04 -2.33 -2.14
C ASN A 95 -13.97 -0.98 -1.44
N LEU A 96 -14.00 -0.95 -0.11
CA LEU A 96 -13.85 0.27 0.67
C LEU A 96 -12.50 0.94 0.42
N LEU A 97 -11.41 0.17 0.43
CA LEU A 97 -10.06 0.67 0.14
C LEU A 97 -9.99 1.27 -1.26
N GLN A 98 -10.50 0.58 -2.28
CA GLN A 98 -10.51 1.08 -3.66
C GLN A 98 -11.32 2.37 -3.81
N LEU A 99 -12.47 2.48 -3.15
CA LEU A 99 -13.29 3.69 -3.17
C LEU A 99 -12.55 4.85 -2.47
N CYS A 100 -12.12 4.65 -1.23
CA CYS A 100 -11.49 5.71 -0.43
C CYS A 100 -10.16 6.22 -1.00
N VAL A 101 -9.50 5.43 -1.84
CA VAL A 101 -8.26 5.82 -2.51
C VAL A 101 -8.53 6.30 -3.95
N GLY A 102 -9.58 5.81 -4.59
CA GLY A 102 -10.01 6.25 -5.94
C GLY A 102 -10.61 7.66 -5.96
N PHE A 103 -11.38 8.04 -4.94
CA PHE A 103 -12.03 9.37 -4.86
C PHE A 103 -11.03 10.53 -4.73
N GLU A 104 -9.80 10.29 -4.29
CA GLU A 104 -8.76 11.34 -4.22
C GLU A 104 -8.30 11.82 -5.62
N SER A 105 -8.71 11.15 -6.71
CA SER A 105 -8.36 11.54 -8.08
C SER A 105 -9.39 12.47 -8.74
N CYS A 106 -10.51 12.80 -8.08
CA CYS A 106 -11.59 13.63 -8.65
C CYS A 106 -11.63 15.08 -8.13
N HIS A 107 -10.67 15.52 -7.31
CA HIS A 107 -10.52 16.92 -6.92
C HIS A 107 -9.26 17.51 -7.53
N ASN A 108 -9.34 17.84 -8.82
CA ASN A 108 -8.55 18.87 -9.52
C ASN A 108 -9.13 18.96 -10.95
N SER A 109 -10.33 19.56 -11.05
CA SER A 109 -10.89 20.08 -12.30
C SER A 109 -10.87 21.59 -12.23
#